data_AF-A0A5C7YW20-F1
#
_entry.id   AF-A0A5C7YW20-F1
#
_cell.length_a   1.000
_cell.length_b   1.000
_cell.length_c   1.000
_cell.angle_alpha   90.00
_cell.angle_beta   90.00
_cell.angle_gamma   90.00
#
_symmetry.space_group_name_H-M   'P 1'
#
loop_
_entity.id
_entity.type
_entity.pdbx_description
1 polymer ?
#
loop_
_entity_poly.entity_id
_entity_poly.type
_entity_poly.pdbx_seq_one_letter_code
_entity_poly.pdbx_strand_id
1 'polypeptide(L)' 'MAEFKEISPNAPTSAKVLNWFENRFPTAFDAYRVHMAEYYAPKNFNFWYIFGSLSLLVLVIQIVTGIFLVMHYKPDA' A
#
# COMPACT_ATOMS: atom_id res chain seq x y z
N MET A 1 -14.83 7.69 -16.62
CA MET A 1 -15.53 6.38 -16.73
C MET A 1 -14.45 5.34 -16.85
N ALA A 2 -14.39 4.37 -15.94
CA ALA A 2 -13.39 3.31 -16.03
C ALA A 2 -13.66 2.47 -17.30
N GLU A 3 -12.68 2.38 -18.18
CA GLU A 3 -12.75 1.52 -19.37
C GLU A 3 -12.56 0.06 -18.91
N PHE A 4 -13.51 -0.81 -19.25
CA PHE A 4 -13.38 -2.23 -18.95
C PHE A 4 -12.30 -2.83 -19.84
N LYS A 5 -11.22 -3.31 -19.21
CA LYS A 5 -10.15 -4.01 -19.91
C LYS A 5 -10.62 -5.41 -20.26
N GLU A 6 -10.56 -5.76 -21.53
CA GLU A 6 -10.83 -7.11 -22.01
C GLU A 6 -9.51 -7.86 -22.25
N ILE A 7 -9.49 -9.14 -21.90
CA ILE A 7 -8.31 -9.99 -22.02
C ILE A 7 -8.62 -11.21 -22.92
N SER A 8 -7.62 -11.63 -23.70
CA SER A 8 -7.73 -12.78 -24.60
C SER A 8 -8.25 -14.03 -23.87
N PRO A 9 -9.16 -14.82 -24.47
CA PRO A 9 -9.68 -16.06 -23.90
C PRO A 9 -8.59 -17.08 -23.54
N ASN A 10 -7.45 -17.05 -24.22
CA ASN A 10 -6.31 -17.97 -24.01
C ASN A 10 -5.26 -17.42 -23.03
N ALA A 11 -5.53 -16.31 -22.35
CA ALA A 11 -4.59 -15.75 -21.38
C ALA A 11 -4.42 -16.65 -20.14
N PRO A 12 -3.23 -16.64 -19.51
CA PRO A 12 -3.00 -17.38 -18.28
C PRO A 12 -3.95 -16.91 -17.17
N THR A 13 -4.34 -17.82 -16.28
CA THR A 13 -5.31 -17.57 -15.21
C THR A 13 -4.93 -16.37 -14.34
N SER A 14 -3.63 -16.17 -14.08
CA SER A 14 -3.11 -15.01 -13.35
C SER A 14 -3.48 -13.69 -14.01
N ALA A 15 -3.37 -13.59 -15.33
CA ALA A 15 -3.71 -12.39 -16.08
C ALA A 15 -5.23 -12.14 -16.11
N LYS A 16 -6.05 -13.20 -16.15
CA LYS A 16 -7.51 -13.09 -16.04
C LYS A 16 -7.96 -12.58 -14.67
N VAL A 17 -7.30 -13.05 -13.60
CA VAL A 17 -7.56 -12.58 -12.23
C VAL A 17 -7.17 -11.11 -12.08
N LEU A 18 -5.99 -10.71 -12.57
CA LEU A 18 -5.57 -9.30 -12.54
C LEU A 18 -6.55 -8.41 -13.32
N ASN A 19 -6.96 -8.81 -14.53
CA ASN A 19 -7.94 -8.07 -15.32
C ASN A 19 -9.29 -7.90 -14.61
N TRP A 20 -9.76 -8.95 -13.92
CA TRP A 20 -10.95 -8.87 -13.09
C TRP A 20 -10.79 -7.90 -11.91
N PHE A 21 -9.62 -7.84 -11.29
CA PHE A 21 -9.32 -6.92 -10.19
C PHE A 21 -9.25 -5.47 -10.69
N GLU A 22 -8.59 -5.24 -11.82
CA GLU A 22 -8.50 -3.93 -12.47
C GLU A 22 -9.90 -3.40 -12.84
N ASN A 23 -10.77 -4.26 -13.37
CA ASN A 23 -12.14 -3.87 -13.71
C ASN A 23 -13.02 -3.54 -12.48
N ARG A 24 -12.68 -4.08 -11.29
CA ARG A 24 -13.42 -3.83 -10.03
C ARG A 24 -12.86 -2.69 -9.21
N PHE A 25 -11.55 -2.48 -9.28
CA PHE A 25 -10.85 -1.38 -8.62
C PHE A 25 -10.08 -0.55 -9.64
N PRO A 26 -10.78 0.12 -10.57
CA PRO A 26 -10.16 0.79 -11.71
C PRO A 26 -9.24 1.94 -11.31
N THR A 27 -9.49 2.56 -10.15
CA THR A 27 -8.68 3.66 -9.64
C THR A 27 -7.51 3.20 -8.77
N ALA A 28 -7.50 1.95 -8.30
CA ALA A 28 -6.48 1.50 -7.34
C ALA A 28 -5.09 1.40 -7.99
N PHE A 29 -5.02 0.85 -9.21
CA PHE A 29 -3.78 0.73 -9.95
C PHE A 29 -3.27 2.09 -10.46
N ASP A 30 -4.17 2.95 -10.92
CA ASP A 30 -3.82 4.31 -11.36
C ASP A 30 -3.37 5.19 -10.18
N ALA A 31 -4.07 5.11 -9.03
CA ALA A 31 -3.68 5.81 -7.82
C ALA A 31 -2.31 5.33 -7.31
N TYR A 32 -2.03 4.03 -7.39
CA TYR A 32 -0.70 3.50 -7.07
C TYR A 32 0.39 4.07 -8.00
N ARG A 33 0.12 4.15 -9.31
CA ARG A 33 1.05 4.73 -10.27
C ARG A 33 1.34 6.19 -9.94
N VAL A 34 0.31 7.00 -9.74
CA VAL A 34 0.44 8.45 -9.48
C VAL A 34 1.09 8.75 -8.13
N HIS A 35 0.75 8.00 -7.07
CA HIS A 35 1.19 8.32 -5.72
C HIS A 35 2.45 7.58 -5.26
N MET A 36 2.80 6.46 -5.89
CA MET A 36 3.97 5.66 -5.49
C MET A 36 4.99 5.46 -6.60
N ALA A 37 4.58 4.96 -7.78
CA ALA A 37 5.54 4.50 -8.78
C ALA A 37 6.13 5.63 -9.64
N GLU A 38 5.31 6.62 -10.00
CA GLU A 38 5.68 7.71 -10.92
C GLU A 38 5.81 9.05 -10.19
N TYR A 39 5.72 9.04 -8.86
CA TYR A 39 5.88 10.25 -8.06
C TYR A 39 7.34 10.72 -8.06
N TYR A 40 7.61 11.83 -8.75
CA TYR A 40 8.97 12.35 -8.89
C TYR A 40 9.51 12.84 -7.55
N ALA A 41 10.54 12.16 -7.06
CA ALA A 41 11.23 12.52 -5.83
C ALA A 41 12.49 13.36 -6.16
N PRO A 42 12.70 14.53 -5.52
CA PRO A 42 13.87 15.38 -5.73
C PRO A 42 15.20 14.63 -5.60
N LYS A 43 16.15 14.85 -6.52
CA LYS A 43 17.44 14.15 -6.52
C LYS A 43 18.40 14.60 -5.39
N ASN A 44 18.09 15.70 -4.71
CA ASN A 44 18.93 16.34 -3.69
C ASN A 44 18.46 16.07 -2.24
N PHE A 45 17.92 14.88 -1.96
CA PHE A 45 17.55 14.52 -0.59
C PHE A 45 18.78 14.45 0.33
N ASN A 46 18.63 15.02 1.51
CA ASN A 46 19.57 14.83 2.62
C ASN A 46 19.10 13.65 3.49
N PHE A 47 20.02 13.06 4.26
CA PHE A 47 19.78 11.96 5.19
C PHE A 47 18.56 12.17 6.11
N TRP A 48 18.30 13.41 6.53
CA TRP A 48 17.19 13.76 7.42
C TRP A 48 15.80 13.36 6.92
N TYR A 49 15.59 13.22 5.61
CA TYR A 49 14.29 12.80 5.06
C TYR A 49 13.92 11.35 5.42
N ILE A 50 14.89 10.52 5.83
CA ILE A 50 14.66 9.14 6.26
C ILE A 50 13.89 9.09 7.60
N PHE A 51 14.01 10.11 8.45
CA PHE A 51 13.31 10.11 9.74
C PHE A 51 11.78 10.12 9.59
N GLY A 52 11.26 10.61 8.48
CA GLY A 52 9.83 10.53 8.17
C GLY A 52 9.35 9.09 7.94
N SER A 53 10.10 8.28 7.21
CA SER A 53 9.74 6.86 7.03
C SER A 53 10.02 6.03 8.28
N LEU A 54 11.08 6.37 9.03
CA LEU A 54 11.36 5.75 10.32
C LEU A 54 10.26 6.01 11.36
N SER A 55 9.67 7.21 11.41
CA SER A 55 8.56 7.47 12.33
C SER A 55 7.31 6.67 11.97
N LEU A 56 7.03 6.47 10.69
CA LEU A 56 5.96 5.60 10.22
C LEU A 56 6.22 4.13 10.60
N LEU A 57 7.45 3.66 10.46
CA LEU A 57 7.85 2.32 10.93
C LEU A 57 7.64 2.19 12.44
N VAL A 58 8.11 3.16 13.23
CA VAL A 58 7.93 3.17 14.69
C VAL A 58 6.44 3.17 15.05
N LEU A 59 5.61 3.95 14.37
CA LEU A 59 4.16 3.96 14.58
C LEU A 59 3.55 2.57 14.37
N VAL A 60 3.89 1.89 13.28
CA VAL A 60 3.41 0.52 13.02
C VAL A 60 3.86 -0.42 14.13
N ILE A 61 5.12 -0.33 14.56
CA ILE A 61 5.63 -1.12 15.69
C ILE A 61 4.81 -0.86 16.95
N GLN A 62 4.57 0.40 17.32
CA GLN A 62 3.80 0.79 18.50
C GLN A 62 2.35 0.29 18.46
N ILE A 63 1.70 0.33 17.29
CA ILE A 63 0.33 -0.18 17.15
C ILE A 63 0.32 -1.70 17.34
N VAL A 64 1.21 -2.43 16.65
CA VAL A 64 1.25 -3.90 16.73
C VAL A 64 1.60 -4.37 18.14
N THR A 65 2.66 -3.81 18.74
CA THR A 65 3.07 -4.18 20.10
C THR A 65 2.07 -3.68 21.12
N GLY A 66 1.48 -2.50 20.93
CA GLY A 66 0.43 -1.96 21.79
C GLY A 66 -0.81 -2.85 21.82
N ILE A 67 -1.29 -3.33 20.66
CA ILE A 67 -2.39 -4.29 20.58
C ILE A 67 -2.03 -5.57 21.34
N PHE A 68 -0.83 -6.11 21.14
CA PHE A 68 -0.37 -7.29 21.87
C PHE A 68 -0.34 -7.06 23.39
N LEU A 69 0.17 -5.91 23.84
CA LEU A 69 0.23 -5.56 25.25
C LEU A 69 -1.16 -5.40 25.85
N VAL A 70 -2.10 -4.77 25.15
CA VAL A 70 -3.50 -4.61 25.62
C VAL A 70 -4.19 -5.96 25.84
N MET A 71 -3.82 -7.01 25.11
CA MET A 71 -4.36 -8.36 25.34
C MET A 71 -3.88 -9.00 26.65
N HIS A 72 -2.74 -8.56 27.18
CA HIS A 72 -2.09 -9.15 28.37
C HIS A 72 -2.06 -8.20 29.57
N TYR A 73 -2.34 -6.93 29.36
CA TYR A 73 -2.32 -5.91 30.38
C TYR A 73 -3.69 -5.83 31.08
N LYS A 74 -3.70 -6.07 32.39
CA LYS A 74 -4.85 -5.77 33.24
C LYS A 74 -4.62 -4.40 33.90
N PRO A 75 -5.38 -3.36 33.55
CA PRO A 75 -5.28 -2.06 34.20
C PRO A 75 -5.96 -2.12 35.58
N ASP A 76 -5.17 -2.25 36.64
CA ASP A 76 -5.60 -2.15 38.04
C ASP A 76 -4.68 -1.16 38.78
N ALA A 77 -5.17 -0.52 39.83
CA ALA A 77 -4.51 0.61 40.51
C ALA A 77 -3.49 0.18 41.57
#